data_AF-A1BI79-F1
#
_entry.id   AF-A1BI79-F1
#
_cell.length_a   1.000
_cell.length_b   1.000
_cell.length_c   1.000
_cell.angle_alpha   90.00
_cell.angle_beta   90.00
_cell.angle_gamma   90.00
#
_symmetry.space_group_name_H-M   'P 1'
#
loop_
_entity.id
_entity.type
_entity.pdbx_description
1 polymer ?
#
loop_
_entity_poly.entity_id
_entity_poly.type
_entity_poly.pdbx_seq_one_letter_code
_entity_poly.pdbx_strand_id
1 'polypeptide(L)'
;MKRDMAADQLDRPSLPVSGRVYTVLSGAVLVLLSTTVPYLTLLNAFFMAGIFMAGMFSIYFAVMHYQIRLSYSDAFLFASLGGIAGGLISEIAGYLLMEYAGYRPGAESLMLLVGWVHQLADGNPELVELVRELDREAESIARISPDINLKDLLVWIVVSAGLYAPVTGLGGIFMVFRLKRQAAKAR
;
A
#
# COMPACT_ATOMS: atom_id res chain seq x y z
N MET A 1 12.35 45.70 -3.00
CA MET A 1 12.66 44.50 -2.19
C MET A 1 11.72 43.35 -2.58
N LYS A 2 11.85 42.83 -3.82
CA LYS A 2 10.94 41.80 -4.37
C LYS A 2 11.65 40.88 -5.40
N ARG A 3 12.99 40.87 -5.41
CA ARG A 3 13.81 40.19 -6.43
C ARG A 3 14.53 38.92 -5.93
N ASP A 4 14.50 38.64 -4.64
CA ASP A 4 15.31 37.55 -4.06
C ASP A 4 14.53 36.25 -3.79
N MET A 5 13.20 36.22 -3.96
CA MET A 5 12.41 34.99 -3.78
C MET A 5 12.41 34.06 -5.00
N ALA A 6 12.77 34.56 -6.19
CA ALA A 6 12.70 33.78 -7.43
C ALA A 6 13.98 32.95 -7.69
N ALA A 7 15.12 33.35 -7.11
CA ALA A 7 16.40 32.68 -7.34
C ALA A 7 16.58 31.41 -6.47
N ASP A 8 15.85 31.29 -5.37
CA ASP A 8 16.00 30.20 -4.39
C ASP A 8 15.14 28.95 -4.71
N GLN A 9 14.41 28.98 -5.85
CA GLN A 9 13.61 27.84 -6.33
C GLN A 9 14.34 26.95 -7.34
N LEU A 10 15.47 27.40 -7.90
CA LEU A 10 16.15 26.71 -8.99
C LEU A 10 17.12 25.61 -8.54
N ASP A 11 17.45 25.56 -7.24
CA ASP A 11 18.47 24.63 -6.71
C ASP A 11 17.92 23.69 -5.63
N ARG A 12 16.65 23.29 -5.75
CA ARG A 12 16.14 22.17 -4.94
C ARG A 12 16.67 20.88 -5.55
N PRO A 13 17.48 20.07 -4.83
CA PRO A 13 17.93 18.78 -5.33
C PRO A 13 16.71 17.89 -5.54
N SER A 14 16.23 17.84 -6.78
CA SER A 14 15.13 16.99 -7.20
C SER A 14 15.65 15.60 -7.52
N LEU A 15 14.83 14.58 -7.30
CA LEU A 15 15.17 13.21 -7.74
C LEU A 15 15.55 13.24 -9.23
N PRO A 16 16.71 12.65 -9.62
CA PRO A 16 16.98 12.41 -11.03
C PRO A 16 15.89 11.50 -11.60
N VAL A 17 15.68 11.53 -12.92
CA VAL A 17 14.60 10.75 -13.56
C VAL A 17 14.68 9.27 -13.19
N SER A 18 15.88 8.68 -13.18
CA SER A 18 16.11 7.31 -12.72
C SER A 18 15.64 7.07 -11.29
N GLY A 19 15.83 8.05 -10.40
CA GLY A 19 15.39 7.99 -9.01
C GLY A 19 13.89 8.10 -8.85
N ARG A 20 13.21 8.89 -9.69
CA ARG A 20 11.75 8.96 -9.72
C ARG A 20 11.18 7.60 -10.12
N VAL A 21 11.69 7.02 -11.21
CA VAL A 21 11.27 5.71 -11.70
C VAL A 21 11.55 4.63 -10.66
N TYR A 22 12.73 4.62 -10.06
CA TYR A 22 13.09 3.66 -9.01
C TYR A 22 12.16 3.75 -7.79
N THR A 23 11.84 4.96 -7.33
CA THR A 23 10.90 5.18 -6.22
C THR A 23 9.53 4.59 -6.56
N VAL A 24 8.99 4.88 -7.75
CA VAL A 24 7.67 4.40 -8.17
C VAL A 24 7.66 2.87 -8.30
N LEU A 25 8.66 2.28 -8.95
CA LEU A 25 8.74 0.83 -9.13
C LEU A 25 8.91 0.09 -7.81
N SER A 26 9.79 0.57 -6.92
CA SER A 26 9.97 -0.06 -5.60
C SER A 26 8.69 0.03 -4.76
N GLY A 27 7.99 1.17 -4.79
CA GLY A 27 6.68 1.32 -4.16
C GLY A 27 5.65 0.35 -4.74
N ALA A 28 5.56 0.27 -6.06
CA ALA A 28 4.61 -0.62 -6.75
C ALA A 28 4.85 -2.09 -6.44
N VAL A 29 6.11 -2.54 -6.43
CA VAL A 29 6.48 -3.91 -6.07
C VAL A 29 6.12 -4.20 -4.61
N LEU A 30 6.39 -3.29 -3.69
CA LEU A 30 6.04 -3.48 -2.29
C LEU A 30 4.53 -3.52 -2.06
N VAL A 31 3.77 -2.67 -2.75
CA VAL A 31 2.30 -2.72 -2.74
C VAL A 31 1.82 -4.07 -3.27
N LEU A 32 2.30 -4.50 -4.43
CA LEU A 32 1.97 -5.80 -5.01
C LEU A 32 2.24 -6.92 -4.00
N LEU A 33 3.46 -6.99 -3.43
CA LEU A 33 3.80 -8.02 -2.46
C LEU A 33 2.90 -7.99 -1.23
N SER A 34 2.61 -6.80 -0.69
CA SER A 34 1.74 -6.65 0.48
C SER A 34 0.27 -6.98 0.19
N THR A 35 -0.15 -6.98 -1.07
CA THR A 35 -1.56 -7.20 -1.48
C THR A 35 -1.80 -8.58 -2.08
N THR A 36 -0.75 -9.27 -2.55
CA THR A 36 -0.89 -10.58 -3.20
C THR A 36 -0.18 -11.73 -2.48
N VAL A 37 0.81 -11.47 -1.63
CA VAL A 37 1.55 -12.56 -0.97
C VAL A 37 0.79 -13.03 0.28
N PRO A 38 0.61 -14.35 0.47
CA PRO A 38 0.06 -14.92 1.70
C PRO A 38 0.70 -14.33 2.95
N TYR A 39 -0.09 -14.13 4.00
CA TYR A 39 0.30 -13.52 5.29
C TYR A 39 0.74 -12.05 5.23
N LEU A 40 1.37 -11.56 4.17
CA LEU A 40 1.69 -10.13 4.02
C LEU A 40 0.42 -9.30 3.82
N THR A 41 -0.62 -9.90 3.24
CA THR A 41 -1.95 -9.28 3.14
C THR A 41 -2.58 -8.95 4.50
N LEU A 42 -2.23 -9.67 5.57
CA LEU A 42 -2.68 -9.35 6.93
C LEU A 42 -2.20 -7.96 7.37
N LEU A 43 -1.04 -7.50 6.91
CA LEU A 43 -0.56 -6.16 7.23
C LEU A 43 -1.54 -5.09 6.75
N ASN A 44 -2.26 -5.34 5.66
CA ASN A 44 -3.25 -4.41 5.14
C ASN A 44 -4.59 -4.49 5.87
N ALA A 45 -4.91 -5.59 6.55
CA ALA A 45 -6.04 -5.67 7.47
C ALA A 45 -5.86 -4.71 8.67
N PHE A 46 -4.62 -4.41 9.07
CA PHE A 46 -4.29 -3.38 10.07
C PHE A 46 -4.18 -1.99 9.43
N PHE A 47 -5.30 -1.41 9.00
CA PHE A 47 -5.35 -0.03 8.47
C PHE A 47 -4.41 0.22 7.27
N MET A 48 -4.31 -0.73 6.33
CA MET A 48 -3.45 -0.59 5.14
C MET A 48 -1.96 -0.39 5.49
N ALA A 49 -1.48 -0.94 6.61
CA ALA A 49 -0.11 -0.72 7.08
C ALA A 49 0.94 -1.24 6.08
N GLY A 50 0.66 -2.32 5.35
CA GLY A 50 1.55 -2.81 4.29
C GLY A 50 1.76 -1.77 3.18
N ILE A 51 0.66 -1.19 2.68
CA ILE A 51 0.66 -0.12 1.67
C ILE A 51 1.34 1.15 2.22
N PHE A 52 1.06 1.52 3.47
CA PHE A 52 1.73 2.65 4.13
C PHE A 52 3.26 2.44 4.20
N MET A 53 3.69 1.23 4.62
CA MET A 53 5.10 0.86 4.66
C MET A 53 5.74 0.85 3.26
N ALA A 54 5.03 0.44 2.22
CA ALA A 54 5.53 0.54 0.84
C ALA A 54 5.90 1.98 0.46
N GLY A 55 5.07 2.95 0.84
CA GLY A 55 5.36 4.38 0.71
C GLY A 55 6.58 4.83 1.52
N MET A 56 6.71 4.35 2.76
CA MET A 56 7.89 4.64 3.59
C MET A 56 9.18 4.11 2.98
N PHE A 57 9.21 2.82 2.62
CA PHE A 57 10.41 2.14 2.13
C PHE A 57 10.85 2.64 0.77
N SER A 58 9.93 2.91 -0.16
CA SER A 58 10.28 3.48 -1.46
C SER A 58 11.01 4.81 -1.34
N ILE A 59 10.52 5.71 -0.49
CA ILE A 59 11.18 7.00 -0.21
C ILE A 59 12.48 6.81 0.55
N TYR A 60 12.52 5.89 1.52
CA TYR A 60 13.76 5.58 2.25
C TYR A 60 14.86 5.12 1.28
N PHE A 61 14.58 4.15 0.41
CA PHE A 61 15.55 3.67 -0.56
C PHE A 61 15.97 4.75 -1.55
N ALA A 62 15.03 5.58 -2.01
CA ALA A 62 15.34 6.68 -2.91
C ALA A 62 16.29 7.71 -2.26
N VAL A 63 16.00 8.13 -1.02
CA VAL A 63 16.84 9.08 -0.28
C VAL A 63 18.22 8.50 0.00
N MET A 64 18.29 7.24 0.44
CA MET A 64 19.57 6.58 0.76
C MET A 64 20.41 6.27 -0.49
N HIS A 65 19.79 5.91 -1.60
CA HIS A 65 20.51 5.59 -2.83
C HIS A 65 21.03 6.84 -3.55
N TYR A 66 20.18 7.86 -3.68
CA TYR A 66 20.54 9.10 -4.40
C TYR A 66 21.13 10.19 -3.51
N GLN A 67 21.17 9.99 -2.18
CA GLN A 67 21.78 10.91 -1.20
C GLN A 67 21.21 12.35 -1.28
N ILE A 68 19.90 12.46 -1.53
CA ILE A 68 19.20 13.74 -1.71
C ILE A 68 18.19 14.01 -0.59
N ARG A 69 17.87 15.29 -0.38
CA ARG A 69 16.83 15.71 0.56
C ARG A 69 15.53 15.97 -0.19
N LEU A 70 14.51 15.15 0.07
CA LEU A 70 13.17 15.41 -0.47
C LEU A 70 12.38 16.42 0.37
N SER A 71 11.56 17.20 -0.33
CA SER A 71 10.45 17.93 0.30
C SER A 71 9.32 16.97 0.68
N TYR A 72 8.44 17.39 1.59
CA TYR A 72 7.27 16.58 1.95
C TYR A 72 6.33 16.38 0.75
N SER A 73 6.18 17.42 -0.09
CA SER A 73 5.36 17.37 -1.30
C SER A 73 5.91 16.38 -2.33
N ASP A 74 7.22 16.38 -2.55
CA ASP A 74 7.86 15.43 -3.46
C ASP A 74 7.72 13.99 -2.94
N ALA A 75 7.92 13.80 -1.64
CA ALA A 75 7.80 12.47 -1.04
C ALA A 75 6.37 11.93 -1.13
N PHE A 76 5.37 12.79 -0.88
CA PHE A 76 3.97 12.44 -1.08
C PHE A 76 3.71 12.07 -2.55
N LEU A 77 4.14 12.90 -3.49
CA LEU A 77 3.89 12.68 -4.92
C LEU A 77 4.49 11.36 -5.41
N PHE A 78 5.79 11.13 -5.17
CA PHE A 78 6.45 9.94 -5.69
C PHE A 78 5.97 8.65 -5.01
N ALA A 79 5.70 8.68 -3.70
CA ALA A 79 5.12 7.53 -3.03
C ALA A 79 3.68 7.27 -3.52
N SER A 80 2.87 8.31 -3.73
CA SER A 80 1.50 8.18 -4.27
C SER A 80 1.49 7.57 -5.67
N LEU A 81 2.42 7.99 -6.55
CA LEU A 81 2.59 7.38 -7.87
C LEU A 81 2.96 5.89 -7.77
N GLY A 82 3.77 5.52 -6.78
CA GLY A 82 4.04 4.12 -6.43
C GLY A 82 2.78 3.38 -6.00
N GLY A 83 1.91 4.01 -5.20
CA GLY A 83 0.60 3.47 -4.83
C GLY A 83 -0.35 3.26 -6.00
N ILE A 84 -0.41 4.22 -6.94
CA ILE A 84 -1.21 4.09 -8.17
C ILE A 84 -0.72 2.92 -9.01
N ALA A 85 0.58 2.88 -9.30
CA ALA A 85 1.19 1.82 -10.09
C ALA A 85 1.04 0.46 -9.39
N GLY A 86 1.25 0.41 -8.08
CA GLY A 86 1.06 -0.77 -7.26
C GLY A 86 -0.38 -1.28 -7.28
N GLY A 87 -1.36 -0.39 -7.13
CA GLY A 87 -2.79 -0.73 -7.18
C GLY A 87 -3.22 -1.27 -8.54
N LEU A 88 -2.77 -0.65 -9.62
CA LEU A 88 -2.99 -1.17 -10.98
C LEU A 88 -2.43 -2.59 -11.12
N ILE A 89 -1.16 -2.79 -10.75
CA ILE A 89 -0.47 -4.06 -10.92
C ILE A 89 -1.06 -5.12 -9.98
N SER A 90 -1.47 -4.77 -8.76
CA SER A 90 -2.05 -5.70 -7.79
C SER A 90 -3.40 -6.24 -8.25
N GLU A 91 -4.26 -5.40 -8.84
CA GLU A 91 -5.55 -5.85 -9.38
C GLU A 91 -5.36 -6.78 -10.58
N ILE A 92 -4.45 -6.43 -11.50
CA ILE A 92 -4.13 -7.29 -12.64
C ILE A 92 -3.55 -8.63 -12.15
N ALA A 93 -2.60 -8.59 -11.22
CA ALA A 93 -2.01 -9.79 -10.66
C ALA A 93 -3.04 -10.63 -9.90
N GLY A 94 -3.93 -10.00 -9.13
CA GLY A 94 -5.01 -10.66 -8.41
C GLY A 94 -5.97 -11.36 -9.38
N TYR A 95 -6.38 -10.68 -10.45
CA TYR A 95 -7.17 -11.29 -11.52
C TYR A 95 -6.48 -12.52 -12.13
N LEU A 96 -5.21 -12.40 -12.51
CA LEU A 96 -4.45 -13.52 -13.07
C LEU A 96 -4.30 -14.70 -12.08
N LEU A 97 -4.09 -14.40 -10.80
CA LEU A 97 -4.00 -15.43 -9.76
C LEU A 97 -5.33 -16.16 -9.56
N MET A 98 -6.45 -15.43 -9.62
CA MET A 98 -7.79 -16.02 -9.53
C MET A 98 -8.09 -16.88 -10.76
N GLU A 99 -7.81 -16.38 -11.97
CA GLU A 99 -8.10 -17.06 -13.24
C GLU A 99 -7.26 -18.33 -13.42
N TYR A 100 -5.95 -18.25 -13.20
CA TYR A 100 -5.02 -19.33 -13.57
C TYR A 100 -4.59 -20.22 -12.41
N ALA A 101 -4.57 -19.71 -11.18
CA ALA A 101 -4.12 -20.46 -10.01
C ALA A 101 -5.25 -20.78 -9.03
N GLY A 102 -6.47 -20.28 -9.26
CA GLY A 102 -7.57 -20.37 -8.30
C GLY A 102 -7.28 -19.67 -6.96
N TYR A 103 -6.22 -18.86 -6.91
CA TYR A 103 -5.76 -18.20 -5.71
C TYR A 103 -6.46 -16.85 -5.56
N ARG A 104 -7.05 -16.61 -4.39
CA ARG A 104 -7.71 -15.34 -4.05
C ARG A 104 -6.87 -14.58 -3.04
N PRO A 105 -6.13 -13.54 -3.46
CA PRO A 105 -5.45 -12.65 -2.54
C PRO A 105 -6.40 -12.15 -1.44
N GLY A 106 -5.96 -12.22 -0.18
CA GLY A 106 -6.74 -11.77 0.98
C GLY A 106 -7.74 -12.78 1.55
N ALA A 107 -8.15 -13.81 0.80
CA ALA A 107 -9.06 -14.85 1.33
C ALA A 107 -8.40 -15.64 2.48
N GLU A 108 -7.11 -15.95 2.36
CA GLU A 108 -6.35 -16.62 3.43
C GLU A 108 -6.28 -15.76 4.70
N SER A 109 -6.07 -14.45 4.54
CA SER A 109 -6.03 -13.51 5.66
C SER A 109 -7.36 -13.44 6.38
N LEU A 110 -8.46 -13.46 5.64
CA LEU A 110 -9.80 -13.53 6.20
C LEU A 110 -10.03 -14.85 6.96
N MET A 111 -9.63 -15.99 6.38
CA MET A 111 -9.74 -17.29 7.05
C MET A 111 -8.92 -17.35 8.34
N LEU A 112 -7.72 -16.78 8.35
CA LEU A 112 -6.89 -16.68 9.56
C LEU A 112 -7.54 -15.80 10.63
N LEU A 113 -8.15 -14.68 10.23
CA LEU A 113 -8.84 -13.77 11.13
C LEU A 113 -10.09 -14.44 11.71
N VAL A 114 -10.89 -15.12 10.89
CA VAL A 114 -12.03 -15.95 11.31
C VAL A 114 -11.58 -16.98 12.33
N GLY A 115 -10.52 -17.74 12.04
CA GLY A 115 -9.96 -18.74 12.97
C GLY A 115 -9.53 -18.14 14.30
N TRP A 116 -8.95 -16.94 14.30
CA TRP A 116 -8.56 -16.24 15.52
C TRP A 116 -9.77 -15.75 16.33
N VAL A 117 -10.80 -15.22 15.66
CA VAL A 117 -12.03 -14.78 16.32
C VAL A 117 -12.80 -15.97 16.92
N HIS A 118 -12.84 -17.12 16.25
CA HIS A 118 -13.38 -18.37 16.82
C HIS A 118 -12.68 -18.75 18.13
N GLN A 119 -11.35 -18.67 18.18
CA GLN A 119 -10.58 -18.94 19.42
C GLN A 119 -10.87 -17.93 20.54
N LEU A 120 -11.16 -16.67 20.20
CA LEU A 120 -11.52 -15.63 21.17
C LEU A 120 -12.97 -15.75 21.64
N ALA A 121 -13.85 -16.30 20.81
CA ALA A 121 -15.26 -16.51 21.12
C ALA A 121 -15.51 -17.74 22.00
N ASP A 122 -14.54 -18.64 22.14
CA ASP A 122 -14.60 -19.79 23.06
C ASP A 122 -14.79 -19.29 24.51
N GLY A 123 -16.03 -19.36 24.99
CA GLY A 123 -16.43 -18.88 26.32
C GLY A 123 -17.00 -17.46 26.37
N ASN A 124 -17.19 -16.77 25.24
CA ASN A 124 -17.75 -15.41 25.22
C ASN A 124 -18.97 -15.28 24.27
N PRO A 125 -20.21 -15.30 24.80
CA PRO A 125 -21.44 -15.33 24.00
C PRO A 125 -21.68 -14.08 23.16
N GLU A 126 -21.11 -12.93 23.53
CA GLU A 126 -21.22 -11.68 22.76
C GLU A 126 -20.46 -11.76 21.43
N LEU A 127 -19.42 -12.58 21.33
CA LEU A 127 -18.61 -12.73 20.12
C LEU A 127 -19.17 -13.77 19.14
N VAL A 128 -20.14 -14.59 19.58
CA VAL A 128 -20.74 -15.66 18.76
C VAL A 128 -21.51 -15.10 17.56
N GLU A 129 -22.14 -13.93 17.72
CA GLU A 129 -22.86 -13.29 16.63
C GLU A 129 -21.90 -12.71 15.58
N LEU A 130 -20.81 -12.10 16.03
CA LEU A 130 -19.72 -11.62 15.18
C LEU A 130 -19.07 -12.77 14.39
N VAL A 131 -18.79 -13.90 15.06
CA VAL A 131 -18.27 -15.11 14.42
C VAL A 131 -19.18 -15.61 13.29
N ARG A 132 -20.49 -15.64 13.51
CA ARG A 132 -21.46 -16.09 12.50
C ARG A 132 -21.52 -15.16 11.28
N GLU A 133 -21.35 -13.85 11.47
CA GLU A 133 -21.25 -12.90 10.36
C GLU A 133 -19.96 -13.12 9.56
N LEU A 134 -18.83 -13.26 10.25
CA LEU A 134 -17.53 -13.55 9.64
C LEU A 134 -17.52 -14.88 8.87
N ASP A 135 -18.15 -15.94 9.40
CA ASP A 135 -18.27 -17.23 8.73
C ASP A 135 -19.10 -17.12 7.43
N ARG A 136 -20.19 -16.35 7.45
CA ARG A 136 -21.00 -16.10 6.23
C ARG A 136 -20.20 -15.35 5.17
N GLU A 137 -19.40 -14.37 5.58
CA GLU A 137 -18.55 -13.61 4.65
C GLU A 137 -17.45 -14.50 4.06
N ALA A 138 -16.80 -15.34 4.88
CA ALA A 138 -15.82 -16.32 4.44
C ALA A 138 -16.41 -17.34 3.44
N GLU A 139 -17.61 -17.86 3.71
CA GLU A 139 -18.32 -18.74 2.78
C GLU A 139 -18.71 -18.04 1.47
N SER A 140 -19.10 -16.76 1.54
CA SER A 140 -19.42 -15.97 0.35
C SER A 140 -18.20 -15.81 -0.57
N ILE A 141 -17.04 -15.52 0.02
CA ILE A 141 -15.77 -15.39 -0.70
C ILE A 141 -15.31 -16.73 -1.28
N ALA A 142 -15.64 -17.86 -0.65
CA ALA A 142 -15.34 -19.20 -1.17
C ALA A 142 -16.22 -19.60 -2.37
N ARG A 143 -17.46 -19.09 -2.46
CA ARG A 143 -18.46 -19.54 -3.47
C ARG A 143 -18.60 -18.64 -4.69
N ILE A 144 -18.10 -17.41 -4.67
CA ILE A 144 -18.20 -16.49 -5.83
C ILE A 144 -17.32 -17.03 -6.96
N SER A 145 -17.87 -17.70 -7.97
CA SER A 145 -17.12 -17.98 -9.20
C SER A 145 -16.79 -16.64 -9.88
N PRO A 146 -15.54 -16.37 -10.29
CA PRO A 146 -15.19 -15.08 -10.85
C PRO A 146 -15.63 -15.03 -12.31
N ASP A 147 -16.91 -14.78 -12.58
CA ASP A 147 -17.31 -14.11 -13.81
C ASP A 147 -16.94 -12.63 -13.66
N ILE A 148 -15.64 -12.33 -13.51
CA ILE A 148 -15.16 -10.95 -13.37
C ILE A 148 -15.23 -10.33 -14.76
N ASN A 149 -16.23 -9.46 -14.94
CA ASN A 149 -16.35 -8.66 -16.16
C ASN A 149 -15.18 -7.67 -16.22
N LEU A 150 -14.65 -7.40 -17.42
CA LEU A 150 -13.57 -6.43 -17.62
C LEU A 150 -13.93 -5.03 -17.08
N LYS A 151 -15.22 -4.68 -17.07
CA LYS A 151 -15.72 -3.45 -16.46
C LYS A 151 -15.49 -3.43 -14.94
N ASP A 152 -15.75 -4.55 -14.27
CA ASP A 152 -15.60 -4.66 -12.81
C ASP A 152 -14.11 -4.59 -12.45
N LEU A 153 -13.24 -5.23 -13.24
CA LEU A 153 -11.79 -5.11 -13.07
C LEU A 153 -11.31 -3.66 -13.19
N LEU A 154 -11.80 -2.90 -14.17
CA LEU A 154 -11.45 -1.48 -14.33
C LEU A 154 -11.93 -0.64 -13.14
N VAL A 155 -13.11 -0.92 -12.60
CA VAL A 155 -13.62 -0.24 -11.40
C VAL A 155 -12.72 -0.53 -10.21
N TRP A 156 -12.35 -1.79 -9.99
CA TRP A 156 -11.45 -2.18 -8.91
C TRP A 156 -10.06 -1.56 -9.05
N ILE A 157 -9.51 -1.48 -10.25
CA ILE A 157 -8.26 -0.75 -10.53
C ILE A 157 -8.35 0.71 -10.08
N VAL A 158 -9.44 1.41 -10.44
CA VAL A 158 -9.61 2.82 -10.08
C VAL A 158 -9.78 2.99 -8.57
N VAL A 159 -10.58 2.12 -7.93
CA VAL A 159 -10.80 2.15 -6.48
C VAL A 159 -9.50 1.87 -5.73
N SER A 160 -8.77 0.81 -6.08
CA SER A 160 -7.51 0.43 -5.43
C SER A 160 -6.43 1.48 -5.66
N ALA A 161 -6.25 1.99 -6.89
CA ALA A 161 -5.32 3.08 -7.14
C ALA A 161 -5.69 4.36 -6.35
N GLY A 162 -6.97 4.71 -6.29
CA GLY A 162 -7.48 5.86 -5.56
C GLY A 162 -7.28 5.75 -4.04
N LEU A 163 -7.38 4.54 -3.47
CA LEU A 163 -7.14 4.29 -2.05
C LEU A 163 -5.66 4.16 -1.72
N TYR A 164 -4.88 3.47 -2.55
CA TYR A 164 -3.48 3.18 -2.25
C TYR A 164 -2.59 4.40 -2.42
N ALA A 165 -2.93 5.30 -3.35
CA ALA A 165 -2.20 6.55 -3.60
C ALA A 165 -2.04 7.43 -2.34
N PRO A 166 -3.12 7.88 -1.66
CA PRO A 166 -2.97 8.72 -0.47
C PRO A 166 -2.27 7.98 0.68
N VAL A 167 -2.52 6.67 0.86
CA VAL A 167 -1.92 5.87 1.94
C VAL A 167 -0.40 5.75 1.76
N THR A 168 0.06 5.37 0.56
CA THR A 168 1.50 5.35 0.23
C THR A 168 2.10 6.75 0.33
N GLY A 169 1.40 7.78 -0.17
CA GLY A 169 1.80 9.18 -0.05
C GLY A 169 2.08 9.61 1.40
N LEU A 170 1.17 9.30 2.32
CA LEU A 170 1.35 9.56 3.75
C LEU A 170 2.55 8.81 4.34
N GLY A 171 2.76 7.55 3.93
CA GLY A 171 3.96 6.79 4.28
C GLY A 171 5.25 7.48 3.85
N GLY A 172 5.26 8.02 2.63
CA GLY A 172 6.39 8.80 2.11
C GLY A 172 6.69 10.06 2.92
N ILE A 173 5.66 10.83 3.28
CA ILE A 173 5.78 12.01 4.15
C ILE A 173 6.37 11.61 5.51
N PHE A 174 5.82 10.56 6.12
CA PHE A 174 6.26 10.08 7.43
C PHE A 174 7.74 9.68 7.42
N MET A 175 8.20 9.04 6.34
CA MET A 175 9.61 8.68 6.20
C MET A 175 10.52 9.91 6.14
N VAL A 176 10.17 10.91 5.32
CA VAL A 176 10.93 12.18 5.27
C VAL A 176 10.94 12.88 6.63
N PHE A 177 9.81 12.89 7.34
CA PHE A 177 9.71 13.47 8.68
C PHE A 177 10.68 12.78 9.64
N ARG A 178 10.68 11.43 9.64
CA ARG A 178 11.57 10.63 10.47
C ARG A 178 13.05 10.89 10.14
N LEU A 179 13.42 10.93 8.86
CA LEU A 179 14.81 11.20 8.44
C LEU A 179 15.27 12.60 8.85
N LYS A 180 14.43 13.62 8.66
CA LYS A 180 14.74 14.99 9.10
C LYS A 180 14.92 15.06 10.62
N ARG A 181 14.07 14.39 11.39
CA ARG A 181 14.18 14.33 12.85
C ARG A 181 15.44 13.59 13.31
N GLN A 182 15.85 12.53 12.63
CA GLN A 182 17.10 11.82 12.92
C GLN A 182 18.33 12.69 12.63
N ALA A 183 18.35 13.38 11.48
CA ALA A 183 19.45 14.29 11.12
C ALA A 183 19.58 15.47 12.09
N ALA A 184 18.47 15.97 12.65
CA ALA A 184 18.49 17.04 13.64
C ALA A 184 19.04 16.61 15.01
N LYS A 185 18.89 15.33 15.39
CA LYS A 185 19.43 14.77 16.64
C LYS A 185 20.91 14.39 16.58
N ALA A 186 21.45 14.23 15.37
CA ALA A 186 22.85 13.89 15.13
C ALA A 186 23.77 15.13 15.04
N ARG A 187 23.20 16.34 15.17
CA ARG A 187 23.89 17.61 15.31
C ARG A 187 23.90 18.04 16.77
#